data_AF-A0A0F2L8H9-F1
#
_entry.id   AF-A0A0F2L8H9-F1
#
_cell.length_a   1.000
_cell.length_b   1.000
_cell.length_c   1.000
_cell.angle_alpha   90.00
_cell.angle_beta   90.00
_cell.angle_gamma   90.00
#
_symmetry.space_group_name_H-M   'P 1'
#
loop_
_entity.id
_entity.type
_entity.pdbx_description
1 polymer ?
#
loop_
_entity_poly.entity_id
_entity_poly.type
_entity_poly.pdbx_seq_one_letter_code
_entity_poly.pdbx_strand_id
1 'polypeptide(L)'
;FKVSKVGKPLMIVNDIFYRLASGEYKLAMYSVGPENLLLTGKGSIIDFVTLAMYVLRSYDVPTRVALGFYSTGSGKTHIITSSMSILWDESYVDGGWVMFTPVPLYGRSSMAIGYGNVGYQILLGLILALPWIIGYSIYLIISHVRPR
;
A
#
# COMPACT_ATOMS: atom_id res chain seq x y z
N PHE A 1 -27.08 25.53 -4.56
CA PHE A 1 -26.70 24.28 -3.87
C PHE A 1 -25.99 24.60 -2.56
N LYS A 2 -26.71 24.65 -1.43
CA LYS A 2 -26.08 24.78 -0.12
C LYS A 2 -25.99 23.36 0.46
N VAL A 3 -24.86 22.72 0.20
CA VAL A 3 -24.52 21.40 0.75
C VAL A 3 -23.44 21.66 1.79
N SER A 4 -23.59 21.07 2.99
CA SER A 4 -22.59 21.15 4.06
C SER A 4 -21.21 20.77 3.51
N LYS A 5 -20.24 21.66 3.72
CA LYS A 5 -18.91 21.63 3.07
C LYS A 5 -17.98 20.54 3.61
N VAL A 6 -18.32 19.94 4.75
CA VAL A 6 -17.51 18.92 5.43
C VAL A 6 -17.81 17.57 4.77
N GLY A 7 -16.85 17.03 4.01
CA GLY A 7 -16.94 15.69 3.41
C GLY A 7 -16.76 15.61 1.88
N LYS A 8 -17.12 16.63 1.10
CA LYS A 8 -16.95 16.58 -0.37
C LYS A 8 -15.47 16.58 -0.81
N PRO A 9 -14.60 17.48 -0.29
CA PRO A 9 -13.22 17.54 -0.75
C PRO A 9 -12.41 16.28 -0.38
N LEU A 10 -12.61 15.76 0.83
CA LEU A 10 -11.94 14.53 1.28
C LEU A 10 -12.35 13.31 0.45
N MET A 11 -13.63 13.20 0.09
CA MET A 11 -14.10 12.14 -0.81
C MET A 11 -13.42 12.20 -2.19
N ILE A 12 -13.24 13.41 -2.74
CA ILE A 12 -12.57 13.62 -4.03
C ILE A 12 -11.09 13.21 -3.93
N VAL A 13 -10.39 13.62 -2.87
CA VAL A 13 -9.00 13.19 -2.60
C VAL A 13 -8.91 11.67 -2.53
N ASN A 14 -9.82 11.02 -1.81
CA ASN A 14 -9.81 9.57 -1.65
C ASN A 14 -10.11 8.82 -2.96
N ASP A 15 -11.05 9.32 -3.78
CA ASP A 15 -11.36 8.72 -5.10
C ASP A 15 -10.14 8.80 -6.04
N ILE A 16 -9.49 9.97 -6.10
CA ILE A 16 -8.30 10.18 -6.94
C ILE A 16 -7.14 9.30 -6.46
N PHE A 17 -6.91 9.26 -5.14
CA PHE A 17 -5.91 8.36 -4.55
C PHE A 17 -6.20 6.90 -4.93
N TYR A 18 -7.44 6.45 -4.75
CA TYR A 18 -7.82 5.07 -5.05
C TYR A 18 -7.62 4.74 -6.53
N ARG A 19 -8.05 5.60 -7.46
CA ARG A 19 -7.88 5.38 -8.91
C ARG A 19 -6.42 5.28 -9.33
N LEU A 20 -5.55 6.12 -8.78
CA LEU A 20 -4.14 6.13 -9.14
C LEU A 20 -3.36 5.00 -8.46
N ALA A 21 -3.79 4.56 -7.28
CA ALA A 21 -3.12 3.53 -6.49
C ALA A 21 -3.70 2.10 -6.64
N SER A 22 -4.87 1.92 -7.24
CA SER A 22 -5.59 0.64 -7.36
C SER A 22 -4.92 -0.42 -8.23
N GLY A 23 -3.86 -0.06 -8.96
CA GLY A 23 -3.09 -0.96 -9.83
C GLY A 23 -3.43 -0.90 -11.31
N GLU A 24 -4.37 -0.04 -11.73
CA GLU A 24 -4.61 0.29 -13.15
C GLU A 24 -3.41 0.98 -13.79
N TYR A 25 -2.70 1.78 -12.98
CA TYR A 25 -1.50 2.49 -13.38
C TYR A 25 -0.25 1.78 -12.89
N LYS A 26 0.84 1.89 -13.65
CA LYS A 26 2.14 1.30 -13.35
C LYS A 26 3.22 2.36 -13.27
N LEU A 27 4.11 2.18 -12.30
CA LEU A 27 5.24 3.06 -12.07
C LEU A 27 6.35 2.74 -13.09
N ALA A 28 6.84 3.78 -13.74
CA ALA A 28 7.98 3.75 -14.66
C ALA A 28 9.14 4.59 -14.10
N MET A 29 10.36 4.27 -14.54
CA MET A 29 11.57 4.99 -14.10
C MET A 29 11.77 6.34 -14.80
N TYR A 30 10.99 6.64 -15.85
CA TYR A 30 11.10 7.85 -16.65
C TYR A 30 9.75 8.57 -16.71
N SER A 31 9.81 9.90 -16.75
CA SER A 31 8.62 10.73 -16.92
C SER A 31 8.16 10.69 -18.37
N VAL A 32 6.85 10.50 -18.56
CA VAL A 32 6.20 10.58 -19.86
C VAL A 32 5.21 11.76 -19.94
N GLY A 33 4.99 12.46 -18.83
CA GLY A 33 3.97 13.48 -18.70
C GLY A 33 2.63 12.93 -18.22
N PRO A 34 1.79 13.76 -17.56
CA PRO A 34 0.52 13.33 -16.99
C PRO A 34 -0.51 12.88 -18.04
N GLU A 35 -0.45 13.46 -19.24
CA GLU A 35 -1.29 13.07 -20.38
C GLU A 35 -0.98 11.65 -20.88
N ASN A 36 0.30 11.31 -21.01
CA ASN A 36 0.71 9.97 -21.43
C ASN A 36 0.50 8.94 -20.32
N LEU A 37 0.56 9.34 -19.04
CA LEU A 37 0.16 8.49 -17.92
C LEU A 37 -1.32 8.07 -18.05
N LEU A 38 -2.22 9.01 -18.38
CA LEU A 38 -3.64 8.70 -18.60
C LEU A 38 -3.87 7.77 -19.79
N LEU A 39 -3.13 7.95 -20.89
CA LEU A 39 -3.31 7.15 -22.11
C LEU A 39 -2.70 5.75 -22.01
N THR A 40 -1.52 5.64 -21.40
CA THR A 40 -0.73 4.39 -21.40
C THR A 40 -0.85 3.61 -20.10
N GLY A 41 -1.40 4.22 -19.06
CA GLY A 41 -1.40 3.69 -17.70
C GLY A 41 0.01 3.58 -17.10
N LYS A 42 1.03 4.25 -17.65
CA LYS A 42 2.42 4.17 -17.19
C LYS A 42 3.03 5.55 -17.03
N GLY A 43 3.74 5.78 -15.93
CA GLY A 43 4.47 7.04 -15.73
C GLY A 43 5.36 7.04 -14.49
N SER A 44 6.18 8.07 -14.35
CA SER A 44 7.03 8.31 -13.19
C SER A 44 6.26 8.87 -12.01
N ILE A 45 6.87 8.85 -10.82
CA ILE A 45 6.34 9.50 -9.61
C ILE A 45 5.93 10.96 -9.88
N ILE A 46 6.70 11.69 -10.70
CA ILE A 46 6.40 13.08 -11.06
C ILE A 46 5.10 13.17 -11.85
N ASP A 47 4.86 12.24 -12.78
CA ASP A 47 3.63 12.23 -13.59
C ASP A 47 2.40 11.98 -12.73
N PHE A 48 2.51 11.06 -11.74
CA PHE A 48 1.44 10.75 -10.80
C PHE A 48 1.06 11.93 -9.91
N VAL A 49 2.03 12.56 -9.23
CA VAL A 49 1.74 13.72 -8.37
C VAL A 49 1.26 14.92 -9.19
N THR A 50 1.79 15.11 -10.40
CA THR A 50 1.38 16.22 -11.25
C THR A 50 -0.06 16.02 -11.72
N LEU A 51 -0.42 14.80 -12.11
CA LEU A 51 -1.78 14.45 -12.50
C LEU A 51 -2.74 14.61 -11.32
N ALA A 52 -2.43 14.03 -10.16
CA ALA A 52 -3.27 14.13 -8.97
C ALA A 52 -3.48 15.58 -8.54
N MET A 53 -2.41 16.37 -8.44
CA MET A 53 -2.49 17.81 -8.16
C MET A 53 -3.35 18.55 -9.18
N TYR A 54 -3.17 18.28 -10.48
CA TYR A 54 -3.93 18.94 -11.54
C TYR A 54 -5.44 18.63 -11.43
N VAL A 55 -5.80 17.37 -11.25
CA VAL A 55 -7.19 16.94 -11.10
C VAL A 55 -7.79 17.49 -9.81
N LEU A 56 -7.07 17.49 -8.69
CA LEU A 56 -7.58 18.05 -7.44
C LEU A 56 -7.83 19.55 -7.52
N ARG A 57 -6.92 20.29 -8.16
CA ARG A 57 -7.09 21.72 -8.39
C ARG A 57 -8.25 22.03 -9.34
N SER A 58 -8.58 21.14 -10.29
CA SER A 58 -9.76 21.33 -11.14
C SER A 58 -11.08 21.12 -10.39
N TYR A 59 -11.06 20.45 -9.24
CA TYR A 59 -12.17 20.34 -8.30
C TYR A 59 -12.17 21.40 -7.18
N ASP A 60 -11.44 22.50 -7.36
CA ASP A 60 -11.26 23.57 -6.36
C ASP A 60 -10.67 23.08 -5.02
N VAL A 61 -9.93 21.97 -5.02
CA VAL A 61 -9.20 21.48 -3.84
C VAL A 61 -7.77 22.03 -3.86
N PRO A 62 -7.40 22.96 -2.96
CA PRO A 62 -6.04 23.51 -2.92
C PRO A 62 -5.06 22.39 -2.63
N THR A 63 -4.17 22.11 -3.58
CA THR A 63 -3.23 20.99 -3.51
C THR A 63 -1.83 21.45 -3.88
N ARG A 64 -0.80 20.94 -3.20
CA ARG A 64 0.62 21.21 -3.49
C ARG A 64 1.42 19.92 -3.45
N VAL A 65 2.47 19.86 -4.28
CA VAL A 65 3.46 18.78 -4.22
C VAL A 65 4.51 19.14 -3.17
N ALA A 66 4.89 18.18 -2.36
CA ALA A 66 5.98 18.28 -1.41
C ALA A 66 7.05 17.22 -1.69
N LEU A 67 8.31 17.62 -1.46
CA LEU A 67 9.48 16.77 -1.55
C LEU A 67 10.12 16.72 -0.17
N GLY A 68 10.52 15.52 0.25
CA GLY A 68 11.22 15.34 1.51
C GLY A 68 11.91 13.99 1.56
N PHE A 69 12.23 13.57 2.77
CA PHE A 69 12.94 12.32 3.04
C PHE A 69 12.25 11.58 4.17
N TYR A 70 12.17 10.25 4.06
CA TYR A 70 11.93 9.41 5.23
C TYR A 70 13.28 9.09 5.89
N SER A 71 13.26 8.83 7.20
CA SER A 71 14.45 8.40 7.94
C SER A 71 14.32 6.95 8.36
N THR A 72 15.45 6.24 8.40
CA THR A 72 15.52 4.94 9.06
C THR A 72 16.30 5.09 10.36
N GLY A 73 15.77 4.51 11.44
CA GLY A 73 16.36 4.59 12.76
C GLY A 73 17.20 3.37 13.11
N SER A 74 18.33 3.60 13.78
CA SER A 74 19.04 2.58 14.56
C SER A 74 19.34 3.16 15.94
N GLY A 75 18.55 2.78 16.94
CA GLY A 75 18.64 3.33 18.30
C GLY A 75 18.22 4.81 18.35
N LYS A 76 19.17 5.69 18.72
CA LYS A 76 18.95 7.16 18.84
C LYS A 76 19.35 7.94 17.58
N THR A 77 19.85 7.27 16.55
CA THR A 77 20.36 7.90 15.33
C THR A 77 19.40 7.67 14.18
N HIS A 78 19.11 8.74 13.44
CA HIS A 78 18.36 8.71 12.20
C HIS A 78 19.31 8.87 11.02
N ILE A 79 19.26 7.92 10.09
CA ILE A 79 20.05 7.96 8.86
C ILE A 79 19.11 8.43 7.75
N ILE A 80 19.54 9.47 7.04
CA ILE A 80 18.84 10.04 5.88
C ILE A 80 19.82 10.03 4.71
N THR A 81 19.44 9.37 3.63
CA THR A 81 20.24 9.30 2.39
C THR A 81 19.43 9.85 1.22
N SER A 82 20.10 10.23 0.13
CA SER A 82 19.45 10.73 -1.09
C SER A 82 18.46 9.71 -1.71
N SER A 83 18.72 8.42 -1.52
CA SER A 83 17.83 7.32 -1.93
C SER A 83 16.53 7.23 -1.12
N MET A 84 16.41 7.95 0.01
CA MET A 84 15.20 8.01 0.83
C MET A 84 14.32 9.21 0.49
N SER A 85 14.59 9.88 -0.63
CA SER A 85 13.72 10.94 -1.14
C SER A 85 12.34 10.39 -1.48
N ILE A 86 11.31 11.15 -1.12
CA ILE A 86 9.92 10.83 -1.40
C ILE A 86 9.19 12.09 -1.84
N LEU A 87 8.30 11.90 -2.81
CA LEU A 87 7.43 12.93 -3.35
C LEU A 87 5.98 12.58 -2.99
N TRP A 88 5.22 13.55 -2.50
CA TRP A 88 3.82 13.37 -2.12
C TRP A 88 3.00 14.62 -2.42
N ASP A 89 1.68 14.47 -2.39
CA ASP A 89 0.74 15.58 -2.51
C ASP A 89 0.12 15.91 -1.15
N GLU A 90 -0.13 17.19 -0.93
CA GLU A 90 -0.85 17.72 0.22
C GLU A 90 -2.06 18.53 -0.24
N SER A 91 -3.25 18.13 0.21
CA SER A 91 -4.50 18.83 -0.10
C SER A 91 -5.08 19.50 1.14
N TYR A 92 -5.58 20.72 1.00
CA TYR A 92 -6.28 21.45 2.05
C TYR A 92 -7.75 21.04 2.07
N VAL A 93 -8.13 20.24 3.06
CA VAL A 93 -9.48 19.72 3.24
C VAL A 93 -9.94 19.94 4.67
N ASP A 94 -11.20 20.37 4.83
CA ASP A 94 -11.86 20.52 6.14
C ASP A 94 -11.05 21.33 7.19
N GLY A 95 -10.27 22.32 6.74
CA GLY A 95 -9.51 23.21 7.61
C GLY A 95 -8.05 22.79 7.87
N GLY A 96 -7.60 21.66 7.31
CA GLY A 96 -6.24 21.14 7.49
C GLY A 96 -5.59 20.62 6.21
N TRP A 97 -4.27 20.43 6.25
CA TRP A 97 -3.53 19.78 5.18
C TRP A 97 -3.49 18.27 5.40
N VAL A 98 -3.85 17.51 4.37
CA VAL A 98 -3.78 16.05 4.37
C VAL A 98 -2.75 15.60 3.33
N MET A 99 -1.77 14.83 3.79
CA MET A 99 -0.74 14.20 2.98
C MET A 99 -1.26 12.90 2.37
N PHE A 100 -0.98 12.65 1.09
CA PHE A 100 -1.21 11.37 0.43
C PHE A 100 -0.20 11.15 -0.70
N THR A 101 0.05 9.88 -1.03
CA THR A 101 0.98 9.48 -2.10
C THR A 101 0.20 8.87 -3.25
N PRO A 102 -0.03 9.60 -4.36
CA PRO A 102 -0.87 9.15 -5.48
C PRO A 102 -0.13 8.18 -6.42
N VAL A 103 0.77 7.35 -5.88
CA VAL A 103 1.60 6.42 -6.65
C VAL A 103 1.19 5.00 -6.26
N PRO A 104 1.03 4.08 -7.24
CA PRO A 104 0.85 2.67 -6.94
C PRO A 104 2.05 2.16 -6.13
N LEU A 105 1.80 1.77 -4.88
CA LEU A 105 2.83 1.22 -4.01
C LEU A 105 3.26 -0.15 -4.58
N TYR A 106 4.38 -0.20 -5.29
CA TYR A 106 5.11 -1.45 -5.57
C TYR A 106 5.87 -1.96 -4.34
N GLY A 107 5.73 -1.29 -3.19
CA GLY A 107 6.04 -1.89 -1.90
C GLY A 107 4.90 -2.79 -1.49
N ARG A 108 5.15 -4.10 -1.39
CA ARG A 108 4.35 -5.03 -0.60
C ARG A 108 3.76 -4.27 0.57
N SER A 109 2.43 -4.20 0.70
CA SER A 109 1.85 -3.68 1.91
C SER A 109 2.56 -4.38 3.07
N SER A 110 3.23 -3.64 3.95
CA SER A 110 3.80 -4.17 5.18
C SER A 110 2.70 -4.71 6.13
N MET A 111 1.43 -4.62 5.71
CA MET A 111 0.25 -5.23 6.31
C MET A 111 -0.50 -6.20 5.37
N ALA A 112 0.07 -6.62 4.25
CA ALA A 112 -0.46 -7.73 3.46
C ALA A 112 0.43 -8.94 3.73
N ILE A 113 -0.05 -9.84 4.58
CA ILE A 113 0.49 -11.19 4.66
C ILE A 113 0.34 -11.77 3.26
N GLY A 114 1.43 -11.77 2.47
CA GLY A 114 1.38 -12.24 1.10
C GLY A 114 0.82 -13.65 1.07
N TYR A 115 -0.11 -13.95 0.18
CA TYR A 115 -0.75 -15.28 0.09
C TYR A 115 0.27 -16.42 -0.01
N GLY A 116 1.45 -16.18 -0.60
CA GLY A 116 2.56 -17.14 -0.59
C GLY A 116 3.18 -17.38 0.79
N ASN A 117 3.22 -16.36 1.65
CA ASN A 117 3.69 -16.47 3.03
C ASN A 117 2.62 -17.15 3.91
N VAL A 118 1.32 -16.89 3.67
CA VAL A 118 0.22 -17.65 4.31
C VAL A 118 0.30 -19.13 3.92
N GLY A 119 0.42 -19.43 2.63
CA GLY A 119 0.54 -20.81 2.14
C GLY A 119 1.74 -21.53 2.72
N TYR A 120 2.90 -20.87 2.77
CA TYR A 120 4.12 -21.43 3.38
C TYR A 120 3.97 -21.69 4.88
N GLN A 121 3.33 -20.78 5.63
CA GLN A 121 3.07 -20.94 7.07
C GLN A 121 2.06 -22.06 7.35
N ILE A 122 1.02 -22.19 6.52
CA ILE A 122 0.06 -23.31 6.61
C ILE A 122 0.77 -24.64 6.34
N LEU A 123 1.61 -24.70 5.30
CA LEU A 123 2.34 -25.91 4.94
C LEU A 123 3.32 -26.34 6.04
N LEU A 124 4.05 -25.38 6.63
CA LEU A 124 4.90 -25.62 7.80
C LEU A 124 4.10 -26.09 9.01
N GLY A 125 2.97 -25.46 9.29
CA GLY A 125 2.07 -25.85 10.38
C GLY A 125 1.56 -27.29 10.22
N LEU A 126 1.19 -27.68 9.01
CA LEU A 126 0.79 -29.06 8.69
C LEU A 126 1.95 -30.05 8.86
N ILE A 127 3.15 -29.71 8.39
CA ILE A 127 4.34 -30.56 8.55
C ILE A 127 4.68 -30.76 10.03
N LEU A 128 4.62 -29.70 10.83
CA LEU A 128 4.88 -29.75 12.27
C LEU A 128 3.80 -30.51 13.05
N ALA A 129 2.57 -30.59 12.53
CA ALA A 129 1.48 -31.35 13.13
C ALA A 129 1.54 -32.86 12.80
N LEU A 130 2.22 -33.27 11.72
CA LEU A 130 2.30 -34.68 11.29
C LEU A 130 2.82 -35.64 12.39
N PRO A 131 3.88 -35.32 13.15
CA PRO A 131 4.35 -36.20 14.22
C PRO A 131 3.28 -36.51 15.28
N TRP A 132 2.43 -35.53 15.60
CA TRP A 132 1.35 -35.69 16.58
C TRP A 132 0.21 -36.55 16.02
N ILE A 133 -0.15 -36.35 14.75
CA ILE A 133 -1.17 -37.17 14.07
C ILE A 133 -0.71 -38.62 13.97
N ILE A 134 0.56 -38.84 13.61
CA ILE A 134 1.17 -40.18 13.55
C ILE A 134 1.18 -40.82 14.95
N GLY A 135 1.63 -40.09 15.97
CA GLY A 135 1.65 -40.58 17.36
C GLY A 135 0.26 -40.95 17.88
N TYR A 136 -0.74 -40.12 17.62
CA TYR A 136 -2.13 -40.41 17.99
C TYR A 136 -2.71 -41.63 17.27
N SER A 137 -2.37 -41.79 15.99
CA SER A 137 -2.79 -42.96 15.19
C SER A 137 -2.18 -44.25 15.73
N ILE A 138 -0.90 -44.23 16.11
CA ILE A 138 -0.23 -45.37 16.75
C ILE A 138 -0.87 -45.71 18.10
N TYR A 139 -1.18 -44.70 18.93
CA TYR A 139 -1.88 -44.88 20.20
C TYR A 139 -3.25 -45.55 20.02
N LEU A 140 -4.03 -45.14 19.01
CA LEU A 140 -5.33 -45.75 18.72
C LEU A 140 -5.21 -47.21 18.30
N ILE A 141 -4.21 -47.55 17.49
CA ILE A 141 -3.95 -48.93 17.07
C ILE A 141 -3.58 -49.79 18.29
N ILE A 142 -2.64 -49.33 19.11
CA ILE A 142 -2.19 -50.08 20.29
C ILE A 142 -3.32 -50.24 21.32
N SER A 143 -4.11 -49.20 21.55
CA SER A 143 -5.22 -49.24 22.53
C SER A 143 -6.39 -50.13 22.11
N HIS A 144 -6.58 -50.39 20.81
CA HIS A 144 -7.60 -51.33 20.30
C HIS A 144 -7.12 -52.79 20.26
N VAL A 145 -5.81 -53.03 20.29
CA VAL A 145 -5.26 -54.38 20.47
C VAL A 145 -5.38 -54.74 21.95
N ARG A 146 -6.51 -55.35 22.33
CA ARG A 146 -6.66 -55.93 23.67
C ARG A 146 -5.58 -57.00 23.87
N PRO A 147 -4.82 -56.97 24.99
CA PRO A 147 -3.98 -58.09 25.34
C PRO A 147 -4.87 -59.33 25.50
N ARG A 148 -4.55 -60.38 24.75
CA ARG A 148 -5.04 -61.75 25.00
C ARG A 148 -4.28 -62.35 26.16
#